data_AF-A0A4U9WIW8-F1
#
_entry.id   AF-A0A4U9WIW8-F1
#
_cell.length_a   1.000
_cell.length_b   1.000
_cell.length_c   1.000
_cell.angle_alpha   90.00
_cell.angle_beta   90.00
_cell.angle_gamma   90.00
#
_symmetry.space_group_name_H-M   'P 1'
#
loop_
_entity.id
_entity.type
_entity.pdbx_description
1 polymer ?
#
loop_
_entity_poly.entity_id
_entity_poly.type
_entity_poly.pdbx_seq_one_letter_code
_entity_poly.pdbx_strand_id
1 'polypeptide(L)'
;MKKKNIAIIGGGAAGTVAAWLLRDKHNITLFEVNDYIGGHVYTCHIDTNEHGRIPVDMGVEYFNERISPNVFNLLKYLGIENYVAPSSFHARFPGEAQYWSNVHLDGPLRQAMQDEFSRFQLGMSEVISSGEERYKTMSISDYLDENSYSSRFIYQALYPMISISTGCNVDLCSYPLMFFAISFNANFGFVFFARLLAQSGRRYEPLSTNSGRHVRGELKAEHTCAASETLWQTCCGIL
;
A
#
# COMPACT_ATOMS: atom_id res chain seq x y z
N MET A 1 13.57 10.12 -38.01
CA MET A 1 12.32 9.34 -38.11
C MET A 1 11.14 10.30 -38.30
N LYS A 2 10.12 9.91 -39.09
CA LYS A 2 8.91 10.74 -39.31
C LYS A 2 8.04 10.76 -38.05
N LYS A 3 7.52 11.94 -37.65
CA LYS A 3 6.55 12.05 -36.55
C LYS A 3 5.28 11.26 -36.92
N LYS A 4 4.79 10.43 -35.98
CA LYS A 4 3.52 9.71 -36.09
C LYS A 4 2.42 10.49 -35.34
N ASN A 5 1.17 10.30 -35.73
CA ASN A 5 0.01 10.72 -34.95
C ASN A 5 -0.40 9.54 -34.06
N ILE A 6 -0.41 9.71 -32.74
CA ILE A 6 -0.66 8.65 -31.76
C ILE A 6 -1.79 9.10 -30.84
N ALA A 7 -2.82 8.28 -30.74
CA ALA A 7 -3.87 8.43 -29.73
C ALA A 7 -3.54 7.59 -28.50
N ILE A 8 -3.67 8.18 -27.31
CA ILE A 8 -3.61 7.49 -26.03
C ILE A 8 -5.00 7.54 -25.42
N ILE A 9 -5.56 6.39 -25.07
CA ILE A 9 -6.90 6.26 -24.49
C ILE A 9 -6.74 5.99 -22.99
N GLY A 10 -7.20 6.92 -22.16
CA GLY A 10 -7.04 6.94 -20.71
C GLY A 10 -5.94 7.89 -20.26
N GLY A 11 -6.33 8.95 -19.55
CA GLY A 11 -5.51 9.93 -18.85
C GLY A 11 -5.18 9.55 -17.42
N GLY A 12 -5.15 8.25 -17.08
CA GLY A 12 -4.57 7.78 -15.82
C GLY A 12 -3.05 8.05 -15.75
N ALA A 13 -2.42 7.67 -14.63
CA ALA A 13 -0.97 7.85 -14.43
C ALA A 13 -0.13 7.30 -15.62
N ALA A 14 -0.40 6.07 -16.06
CA ALA A 14 0.33 5.44 -17.16
C ALA A 14 0.17 6.21 -18.50
N GLY A 15 -1.06 6.56 -18.87
CA GLY A 15 -1.33 7.29 -20.12
C GLY A 15 -0.74 8.70 -20.12
N THR A 16 -0.79 9.38 -18.97
CA THR A 16 -0.20 10.71 -18.79
C THR A 16 1.32 10.68 -18.91
N VAL A 17 1.97 9.72 -18.25
CA VAL A 17 3.43 9.56 -18.35
C VAL A 17 3.83 9.15 -19.77
N ALA A 18 3.08 8.27 -20.42
CA ALA A 18 3.32 7.89 -21.81
C ALA A 18 3.19 9.09 -22.76
N ALA A 19 2.14 9.90 -22.61
CA ALA A 19 1.95 11.14 -23.37
C ALA A 19 3.12 12.10 -23.15
N TRP A 20 3.51 12.30 -21.89
CA TRP A 20 4.65 13.12 -21.49
C TRP A 20 5.94 12.65 -22.16
N LEU A 21 6.28 11.36 -22.11
CA LEU A 21 7.52 10.82 -22.70
C LEU A 21 7.57 10.89 -24.23
N LEU A 22 6.41 10.79 -24.90
CA LEU A 22 6.35 10.72 -26.36
C LEU A 22 6.19 12.10 -27.04
N ARG A 23 5.86 13.15 -26.28
CA ARG A 23 5.47 14.49 -26.79
C ARG A 23 6.47 15.13 -27.77
N ASP A 24 7.77 14.93 -27.57
CA ASP A 24 8.79 15.58 -28.41
C ASP A 24 9.04 14.82 -29.72
N LYS A 25 8.69 13.52 -29.76
CA LYS A 25 8.97 12.61 -30.88
C LYS A 25 7.78 12.44 -31.82
N HIS A 26 6.56 12.59 -31.32
CA HIS A 26 5.32 12.29 -32.04
C HIS A 26 4.24 13.32 -31.74
N ASN A 27 3.19 13.35 -32.57
CA ASN A 27 2.00 14.16 -32.32
C ASN A 27 1.04 13.31 -31.47
N ILE A 28 0.87 13.67 -30.20
CA ILE A 28 0.07 12.90 -29.25
C ILE A 28 -1.30 13.54 -29.06
N THR A 29 -2.35 12.73 -29.05
CA THR A 29 -3.68 13.11 -28.58
C THR A 29 -4.08 12.18 -27.44
N LEU A 30 -4.33 12.74 -26.26
CA LEU A 30 -4.78 12.01 -25.08
C LEU A 30 -6.29 12.16 -24.95
N PHE A 31 -7.00 11.04 -24.81
CA PHE A 31 -8.44 11.00 -24.56
C PHE A 31 -8.67 10.53 -23.13
N GLU A 32 -9.34 11.33 -22.33
CA GLU A 32 -9.74 11.01 -20.95
C GLU A 32 -11.25 11.24 -20.83
N VAL A 33 -11.92 10.36 -20.10
CA VAL A 33 -13.37 10.40 -19.91
C VAL A 33 -13.78 11.40 -18.83
N ASN A 34 -12.94 11.57 -17.81
CA ASN A 34 -13.15 12.51 -16.72
C ASN A 34 -12.75 13.93 -17.10
N ASP A 35 -13.17 14.90 -16.30
CA ASP A 35 -12.76 16.31 -16.40
C ASP A 35 -11.39 16.59 -15.75
N TYR A 36 -10.69 15.54 -15.31
CA TYR A 36 -9.36 15.60 -14.71
C TYR A 36 -8.46 14.47 -15.23
N ILE A 37 -7.14 14.67 -15.12
CA ILE A 37 -6.12 13.69 -15.42
C ILE A 37 -5.67 13.01 -14.11
N GLY A 38 -5.45 11.70 -14.14
CA GLY A 38 -4.91 10.94 -13.01
C GLY A 38 -5.61 9.61 -12.76
N GLY A 39 -6.90 9.51 -13.10
CA GLY A 39 -7.70 8.32 -12.84
C GLY A 39 -7.81 8.04 -11.34
N HIS A 40 -7.19 6.96 -10.86
CA HIS A 40 -7.09 6.64 -9.43
C HIS A 40 -6.18 7.60 -8.64
N VAL A 41 -5.28 8.32 -9.31
CA VAL A 41 -4.53 9.41 -8.70
C VAL A 41 -5.45 10.62 -8.67
N TYR A 42 -6.16 10.80 -7.56
CA TYR A 42 -7.18 11.83 -7.42
C TYR A 42 -7.07 12.51 -6.05
N THR A 43 -6.93 13.83 -6.10
CA THR A 43 -6.84 14.70 -4.92
C THR A 43 -8.05 15.61 -4.91
N CYS A 44 -8.96 15.40 -3.96
CA CYS A 44 -10.08 16.31 -3.73
C CYS A 44 -9.62 17.48 -2.84
N HIS A 45 -10.41 18.55 -2.76
CA HIS A 45 -10.11 19.67 -1.90
C HIS A 45 -11.24 19.86 -0.88
N ILE A 46 -10.88 19.87 0.40
CA ILE A 46 -11.81 19.99 1.52
C ILE A 46 -11.59 21.32 2.24
N ASP A 47 -12.66 22.07 2.49
CA ASP A 47 -12.60 23.29 3.28
C ASP A 47 -12.64 22.96 4.77
N THR A 48 -11.66 23.48 5.52
CA THR A 48 -11.53 23.29 6.96
C THR A 48 -11.55 24.64 7.68
N ASN A 49 -12.07 24.66 8.90
CA ASN A 49 -12.13 25.88 9.71
C ASN A 49 -10.74 26.39 10.11
N GLU A 50 -9.77 25.48 10.32
CA GLU A 50 -8.46 25.81 10.89
C GLU A 50 -7.35 25.97 9.84
N HIS A 51 -7.46 25.27 8.71
CA HIS A 51 -6.39 25.20 7.71
C HIS A 51 -6.83 25.67 6.31
N GLY A 52 -8.05 26.20 6.20
CA GLY A 52 -8.62 26.59 4.92
C GLY A 52 -8.83 25.38 4.01
N ARG A 53 -8.66 25.58 2.71
CA ARG A 53 -8.86 24.54 1.69
C ARG A 53 -7.64 23.64 1.59
N ILE A 54 -7.78 22.37 1.96
CA ILE A 54 -6.69 21.37 1.97
C ILE A 54 -6.88 20.32 0.86
N PRO A 55 -5.80 19.87 0.21
CA PRO A 55 -5.82 18.72 -0.69
C PRO A 55 -5.90 17.41 0.09
N VAL A 56 -6.74 16.47 -0.34
CA VAL A 56 -6.88 15.13 0.25
C VAL A 56 -6.90 14.08 -0.86
N ASP A 57 -5.94 13.17 -0.83
CA ASP A 57 -5.87 12.05 -1.76
C ASP A 57 -6.97 11.03 -1.41
N MET A 58 -7.73 10.58 -2.41
CA MET A 58 -8.85 9.64 -2.23
C MET A 58 -8.60 8.26 -2.86
N GLY A 59 -7.47 8.08 -3.51
CA GLY A 59 -7.11 6.84 -4.20
C GLY A 59 -5.66 6.49 -3.94
N VAL A 60 -4.79 6.84 -4.89
CA VAL A 60 -3.35 6.61 -4.72
C VAL A 60 -2.74 7.66 -3.80
N GLU A 61 -2.29 7.24 -2.61
CA GLU A 61 -1.66 8.13 -1.61
C GLU A 61 -0.28 7.62 -1.13
N TYR A 62 0.05 6.33 -1.34
CA TYR A 62 1.32 5.73 -0.89
C TYR A 62 2.25 5.39 -2.06
N PHE A 63 3.51 5.76 -1.90
CA PHE A 63 4.64 5.31 -2.71
C PHE A 63 5.90 5.36 -1.84
N ASN A 64 6.96 4.66 -2.25
CA ASN A 64 8.27 4.79 -1.63
C ASN A 64 9.40 4.53 -2.63
N GLU A 65 10.63 4.93 -2.29
CA GLU A 65 11.77 4.80 -3.21
C GLU A 65 12.10 3.35 -3.62
N ARG A 66 11.71 2.36 -2.82
CA ARG A 66 12.05 0.93 -3.06
C ARG A 66 11.06 0.27 -4.00
N ILE A 67 9.76 0.50 -3.78
CA ILE A 67 8.67 -0.10 -4.56
C ILE A 67 8.44 0.69 -5.85
N SER A 68 8.58 2.00 -5.81
CA SER A 68 8.19 2.89 -6.90
C SER A 68 9.32 3.85 -7.32
N PRO A 69 10.52 3.34 -7.67
CA PRO A 69 11.68 4.17 -7.97
C PRO A 69 11.44 5.14 -9.14
N ASN A 70 10.67 4.73 -10.16
CA ASN A 70 10.33 5.58 -11.29
C ASN A 70 9.43 6.75 -10.88
N VAL A 71 8.41 6.50 -10.04
CA VAL A 71 7.50 7.54 -9.53
C VAL A 71 8.28 8.49 -8.63
N PHE A 72 9.09 7.95 -7.71
CA PHE A 72 9.90 8.75 -6.79
C PHE A 72 10.86 9.69 -7.56
N ASN A 73 11.55 9.17 -8.59
CA ASN A 73 12.44 9.96 -9.42
C ASN A 73 11.70 10.99 -10.28
N LEU A 74 10.49 10.67 -10.75
CA LEU A 74 9.66 11.62 -11.49
C LEU A 74 9.23 12.79 -10.60
N LEU A 75 8.75 12.53 -9.39
CA LEU A 75 8.37 13.59 -8.44
C LEU A 75 9.58 14.46 -8.09
N LYS A 76 10.75 13.84 -7.85
CA LYS A 76 12.01 14.56 -7.64
C LYS A 76 12.40 15.43 -8.83
N TYR A 77 12.27 14.91 -10.05
CA TYR A 77 12.55 15.68 -11.28
C TYR A 77 11.61 16.88 -11.43
N LEU A 78 10.34 16.72 -11.03
CA LEU A 78 9.34 17.79 -11.06
C LEU A 78 9.47 18.77 -9.87
N GLY A 79 10.36 18.52 -8.91
CA GLY A 79 10.50 19.32 -7.70
C GLY A 79 9.31 19.20 -6.74
N ILE A 80 8.56 18.11 -6.80
CA ILE A 80 7.42 17.85 -5.92
C ILE A 80 7.94 17.24 -4.61
N GLU A 81 7.63 17.91 -3.50
CA GLU A 81 7.97 17.44 -2.16
C GLU A 81 7.11 16.23 -1.76
N ASN A 82 7.67 15.37 -0.92
CA ASN A 82 6.96 14.25 -0.31
C ASN A 82 7.32 14.15 1.17
N TYR A 83 6.54 13.38 1.92
CA TYR A 83 6.74 13.18 3.35
C TYR A 83 6.49 11.72 3.72
N VAL A 84 7.06 11.31 4.85
CA VAL A 84 6.83 9.97 5.40
C VAL A 84 5.49 9.94 6.12
N ALA A 85 4.57 9.12 5.63
CA ALA A 85 3.31 8.78 6.29
C ALA A 85 3.38 7.32 6.81
N PRO A 86 3.62 7.09 8.12
CA PRO A 86 3.68 5.74 8.65
C PRO A 86 2.32 5.02 8.52
N SER A 87 2.31 3.80 7.99
CA SER A 87 1.12 2.95 7.89
C SER A 87 0.72 2.36 9.25
N SER A 88 0.29 3.21 10.16
CA SER A 88 -0.28 2.81 11.44
C SER A 88 -1.65 2.17 11.22
N PHE A 89 -1.88 1.04 11.86
CA PHE A 89 -3.05 0.20 11.64
C PHE A 89 -3.66 -0.24 12.97
N HIS A 90 -4.99 -0.28 12.99
CA HIS A 90 -5.78 -0.77 14.11
C HIS A 90 -7.00 -1.51 13.56
N ALA A 91 -7.14 -2.79 13.92
CA ALA A 91 -8.34 -3.57 13.64
C ALA A 91 -9.12 -3.77 14.93
N ARG A 92 -10.44 -3.53 14.86
CA ARG A 92 -11.38 -3.76 15.95
C ARG A 92 -12.55 -4.59 15.45
N PHE A 93 -12.99 -5.53 16.27
CA PHE A 93 -14.12 -6.41 16.02
C PHE A 93 -15.19 -6.21 17.10
N PRO A 94 -16.44 -6.66 16.84
CA PRO A 94 -17.49 -6.66 17.86
C PRO A 94 -17.06 -7.44 19.10
N GLY A 95 -17.43 -6.92 20.28
CA GLY A 95 -17.11 -7.51 21.58
C GLY A 95 -16.06 -6.72 22.37
N GLU A 96 -15.92 -7.09 23.64
CA GLU A 96 -14.93 -6.48 24.53
C GLU A 96 -13.52 -6.98 24.18
N ALA A 97 -12.54 -6.07 24.21
CA ALA A 97 -11.12 -6.38 24.01
C ALA A 97 -10.77 -7.09 22.66
N GLN A 98 -11.66 -7.05 21.66
CA GLN A 98 -11.40 -7.63 20.34
C GLN A 98 -10.73 -6.61 19.42
N TYR A 99 -9.45 -6.31 19.66
CA TYR A 99 -8.67 -5.41 18.82
C TYR A 99 -7.18 -5.76 18.80
N TRP A 100 -6.53 -5.36 17.72
CA TRP A 100 -5.07 -5.37 17.63
C TRP A 100 -4.58 -4.19 16.80
N SER A 101 -3.33 -3.81 17.04
CA SER A 101 -2.63 -2.77 16.29
C SER A 101 -1.22 -3.22 15.98
N ASN A 102 -0.63 -2.61 14.97
CA ASN A 102 0.80 -2.73 14.69
C ASN A 102 1.67 -1.74 15.49
N VAL A 103 1.08 -0.71 16.09
CA VAL A 103 1.79 0.27 16.94
C VAL A 103 1.76 -0.18 18.40
N HIS A 104 0.57 -0.55 18.88
CA HIS A 104 0.33 -1.00 20.26
C HIS A 104 0.12 -2.51 20.30
N LEU A 105 1.18 -3.24 20.67
CA LEU A 105 1.25 -4.71 20.60
C LEU A 105 0.62 -5.41 21.81
N ASP A 106 0.05 -4.67 22.75
CA ASP A 106 -0.58 -5.13 23.98
C ASP A 106 -2.07 -5.52 23.80
N GLY A 107 -2.65 -5.30 22.62
CA GLY A 107 -4.01 -5.70 22.30
C GLY A 107 -4.28 -7.19 22.57
N PRO A 108 -5.35 -7.57 23.29
CA PRO A 108 -5.58 -8.98 23.66
C PRO A 108 -5.72 -9.92 22.45
N LEU A 109 -6.32 -9.45 21.36
CA LEU A 109 -6.41 -10.21 20.11
C LEU A 109 -5.03 -10.39 19.44
N ARG A 110 -4.13 -9.41 19.56
CA ARG A 110 -2.74 -9.52 19.11
C ARG A 110 -2.02 -10.63 19.86
N GLN A 111 -2.12 -10.62 21.20
CA GLN A 111 -1.45 -11.59 22.06
C GLN A 111 -1.93 -13.02 21.79
N ALA A 112 -3.24 -13.19 21.58
CA ALA A 112 -3.83 -14.48 21.24
C ALA A 112 -3.36 -15.07 19.91
N MET A 113 -2.86 -14.25 18.98
CA MET A 113 -2.37 -14.67 17.66
C MET A 113 -0.87 -14.39 17.46
N GLN A 114 -0.13 -14.11 18.53
CA GLN A 114 1.25 -13.61 18.44
C GLN A 114 2.19 -14.62 17.74
N ASP A 115 2.00 -15.91 17.98
CA ASP A 115 2.76 -16.96 17.33
C ASP A 115 2.48 -17.00 15.83
N GLU A 116 1.21 -16.93 15.42
CA GLU A 116 0.81 -16.90 14.01
C GLU A 116 1.35 -15.66 13.29
N PHE A 117 1.29 -14.48 13.91
CA PHE A 117 1.91 -13.28 13.35
C PHE A 117 3.41 -13.44 13.13
N SER A 118 4.10 -14.07 14.08
CA SER A 118 5.55 -14.25 14.02
C SER A 118 5.94 -15.27 12.95
N ARG A 119 5.24 -16.41 12.89
CA ARG A 119 5.39 -17.41 11.82
C ARG A 119 5.08 -16.82 10.45
N PHE A 120 4.02 -16.03 10.33
CA PHE A 120 3.61 -15.46 9.05
C PHE A 120 4.65 -14.49 8.52
N GLN A 121 5.16 -13.60 9.38
CA GLN A 121 6.20 -12.67 8.97
C GLN A 121 7.47 -13.38 8.48
N LEU A 122 7.96 -14.38 9.24
CA LEU A 122 9.13 -15.15 8.86
C LEU A 122 8.88 -15.94 7.57
N GLY A 123 7.71 -16.59 7.47
CA GLY A 123 7.30 -17.36 6.32
C GLY A 123 7.21 -16.53 5.04
N MET A 124 6.67 -15.31 5.11
CA MET A 124 6.62 -14.42 3.95
C MET A 124 8.03 -13.97 3.52
N SER A 125 8.98 -13.78 4.44
CA SER A 125 10.38 -13.52 4.07
C SER A 125 11.04 -14.76 3.46
N GLU A 126 10.78 -15.94 4.00
CA GLU A 126 11.31 -17.22 3.51
C GLU A 126 10.83 -17.53 2.10
N VAL A 127 9.54 -17.33 1.81
CA VAL A 127 8.96 -17.47 0.47
C VAL A 127 9.77 -16.71 -0.58
N ILE A 128 10.14 -15.45 -0.29
CA ILE A 128 10.94 -14.63 -1.22
C ILE A 128 12.36 -15.16 -1.35
N SER A 129 13.00 -15.56 -0.24
CA SER A 129 14.42 -15.92 -0.24
C SER A 129 14.72 -17.37 -0.65
N SER A 130 13.74 -18.27 -0.57
CA SER A 130 13.93 -19.72 -0.77
C SER A 130 14.31 -20.09 -2.21
N GLY A 131 13.84 -19.32 -3.19
CA GLY A 131 13.98 -19.65 -4.61
C GLY A 131 13.18 -20.89 -5.05
N GLU A 132 12.27 -21.40 -4.21
CA GLU A 132 11.44 -22.55 -4.56
C GLU A 132 10.42 -22.17 -5.66
N GLU A 133 10.47 -22.86 -6.79
CA GLU A 133 9.59 -22.59 -7.93
C GLU A 133 8.11 -22.74 -7.58
N ARG A 134 7.79 -23.66 -6.65
CA ARG A 134 6.41 -23.93 -6.22
C ARG A 134 5.70 -22.68 -5.69
N TYR A 135 6.42 -21.77 -5.03
CA TYR A 135 5.82 -20.56 -4.45
C TYR A 135 5.40 -19.53 -5.49
N LYS A 136 5.87 -19.64 -6.74
CA LYS A 136 5.44 -18.75 -7.84
C LYS A 136 4.05 -19.10 -8.38
N THR A 137 3.64 -20.37 -8.26
CA THR A 137 2.34 -20.85 -8.76
C THR A 137 1.35 -21.19 -7.65
N MET A 138 1.82 -21.34 -6.42
CA MET A 138 1.00 -21.57 -5.23
C MET A 138 0.14 -20.35 -4.90
N SER A 139 -1.09 -20.57 -4.42
CA SER A 139 -1.94 -19.51 -3.89
C SER A 139 -1.60 -19.20 -2.43
N ILE A 140 -1.96 -18.00 -1.94
CA ILE A 140 -1.86 -17.70 -0.50
C ILE A 140 -2.74 -18.63 0.33
N SER A 141 -3.89 -19.09 -0.19
CA SER A 141 -4.75 -20.05 0.51
C SER A 141 -4.03 -21.37 0.76
N ASP A 142 -3.43 -21.95 -0.28
CA ASP A 142 -2.70 -23.24 -0.15
C ASP A 142 -1.57 -23.12 0.86
N TYR A 143 -0.84 -22.00 0.85
CA TYR A 143 0.22 -21.75 1.83
C TYR A 143 -0.31 -21.68 3.27
N LEU A 144 -1.44 -21.00 3.47
CA LEU A 144 -2.05 -20.84 4.80
C LEU A 144 -2.54 -22.20 5.33
N ASP A 145 -3.12 -23.03 4.46
CA ASP A 145 -3.60 -24.36 4.79
C ASP A 145 -2.44 -25.32 5.09
N GLU A 146 -1.40 -25.36 4.24
CA GLU A 146 -0.19 -26.19 4.44
C GLU A 146 0.50 -25.89 5.77
N ASN A 147 0.50 -24.61 6.20
CA ASN A 147 1.15 -24.16 7.42
C ASN A 147 0.21 -24.08 8.63
N SER A 148 -1.03 -24.59 8.48
CA SER A 148 -2.03 -24.70 9.54
C SER A 148 -2.32 -23.36 10.24
N TYR A 149 -2.52 -22.29 9.47
CA TYR A 149 -2.99 -21.01 10.02
C TYR A 149 -4.46 -21.10 10.42
N SER A 150 -4.80 -20.52 11.55
CA SER A 150 -6.16 -20.55 12.06
C SER A 150 -7.09 -19.65 11.24
N SER A 151 -8.36 -20.04 11.12
CA SER A 151 -9.38 -19.16 10.53
C SER A 151 -9.45 -17.82 11.28
N ARG A 152 -9.15 -17.82 12.58
CA ARG A 152 -9.06 -16.60 13.38
C ARG A 152 -7.98 -15.66 12.84
N PHE A 153 -6.77 -16.14 12.61
CA PHE A 153 -5.69 -15.34 12.03
C PHE A 153 -6.03 -14.85 10.63
N ILE A 154 -6.58 -15.72 9.79
CA ILE A 154 -6.96 -15.36 8.41
C ILE A 154 -7.97 -14.20 8.42
N TYR A 155 -9.10 -14.34 9.12
CA TYR A 155 -10.18 -13.35 9.07
C TYR A 155 -9.99 -12.16 10.00
N GLN A 156 -9.28 -12.32 11.12
CA GLN A 156 -9.13 -11.26 12.12
C GLN A 156 -7.78 -10.56 12.10
N ALA A 157 -6.78 -11.10 11.38
CA ALA A 157 -5.50 -10.43 11.17
C ALA A 157 -5.21 -10.17 9.70
N LEU A 158 -5.20 -11.22 8.87
CA LEU A 158 -4.70 -11.13 7.50
C LEU A 158 -5.62 -10.31 6.58
N TYR A 159 -6.91 -10.63 6.53
CA TYR A 159 -7.91 -9.89 5.74
C TYR A 159 -7.96 -8.39 6.07
N PRO A 160 -8.10 -7.98 7.35
CA PRO A 160 -8.08 -6.56 7.71
C PRO A 160 -6.81 -5.85 7.28
N MET A 161 -5.65 -6.48 7.48
CA MET A 161 -4.36 -5.88 7.15
C MET A 161 -4.16 -5.68 5.65
N ILE A 162 -4.49 -6.69 4.83
CA ILE A 162 -4.29 -6.58 3.39
C ILE A 162 -5.30 -5.64 2.73
N SER A 163 -6.51 -5.51 3.31
CA SER A 163 -7.59 -4.67 2.79
C SER A 163 -7.20 -3.19 2.63
N ILE A 164 -6.22 -2.71 3.42
CA ILE A 164 -5.62 -1.38 3.30
C ILE A 164 -5.13 -1.11 1.87
N SER A 165 -4.65 -2.16 1.20
CA SER A 165 -4.00 -2.07 -0.11
C SER A 165 -4.81 -2.70 -1.24
N THR A 166 -5.63 -3.71 -0.95
CA THR A 166 -6.42 -4.43 -1.95
C THR A 166 -7.86 -3.96 -2.05
N GLY A 167 -8.34 -3.20 -1.06
CA GLY A 167 -9.76 -2.97 -0.85
C GLY A 167 -10.43 -4.08 -0.03
N CYS A 168 -11.65 -3.83 0.42
CA CYS A 168 -12.38 -4.70 1.34
C CYS A 168 -13.20 -5.81 0.65
N ASN A 169 -13.35 -5.74 -0.66
CA ASN A 169 -14.16 -6.68 -1.44
C ASN A 169 -13.27 -7.43 -2.44
N VAL A 170 -12.26 -8.13 -1.93
CA VAL A 170 -11.36 -8.94 -2.74
C VAL A 170 -11.34 -10.39 -2.23
N ASP A 171 -11.19 -11.33 -3.16
CA ASP A 171 -10.84 -12.70 -2.82
C ASP A 171 -9.32 -12.79 -2.59
N LEU A 172 -8.90 -12.53 -1.36
CA LEU A 172 -7.51 -12.63 -0.96
C LEU A 172 -6.94 -14.02 -1.23
N CYS A 173 -7.73 -15.07 -0.97
CA CYS A 173 -7.28 -16.46 -1.05
C CYS A 173 -6.82 -16.86 -2.46
N SER A 174 -7.30 -16.15 -3.48
CA SER A 174 -6.91 -16.35 -4.89
C SER A 174 -5.54 -15.77 -5.29
N TYR A 175 -4.91 -14.97 -4.43
CA TYR A 175 -3.69 -14.24 -4.82
C TYR A 175 -2.50 -15.19 -4.93
N PRO A 176 -1.63 -15.04 -5.96
CA PRO A 176 -0.37 -15.79 -6.04
C PRO A 176 0.52 -15.49 -4.82
N LEU A 177 1.03 -16.55 -4.19
CA LEU A 177 1.81 -16.46 -2.96
C LEU A 177 3.04 -15.57 -3.11
N MET A 178 3.83 -15.74 -4.18
CA MET A 178 5.03 -14.92 -4.42
C MET A 178 4.68 -13.43 -4.55
N PHE A 179 3.60 -13.13 -5.30
CA PHE A 179 3.12 -11.75 -5.43
C PHE A 179 2.71 -11.18 -4.08
N PHE A 180 1.95 -11.96 -3.30
CA PHE A 180 1.54 -11.58 -1.95
C PHE A 180 2.74 -11.36 -1.02
N ALA A 181 3.74 -12.25 -1.03
CA ALA A 181 4.89 -12.19 -0.14
C ALA A 181 5.77 -10.95 -0.41
N ILE A 182 6.08 -10.66 -1.68
CA ILE A 182 6.81 -9.45 -2.09
C ILE A 182 6.05 -8.21 -1.61
N SER A 183 4.75 -8.18 -1.92
CA SER A 183 3.84 -7.10 -1.56
C SER A 183 3.79 -6.85 -0.05
N PHE A 184 3.69 -7.93 0.72
CA PHE A 184 3.65 -7.91 2.17
C PHE A 184 4.97 -7.39 2.76
N ASN A 185 6.11 -7.92 2.33
CA ASN A 185 7.41 -7.49 2.87
C ASN A 185 7.74 -6.04 2.51
N ALA A 186 7.36 -5.60 1.31
CA ALA A 186 7.66 -4.26 0.84
C ALA A 186 6.83 -3.18 1.54
N ASN A 187 5.56 -3.46 1.89
CA ASN A 187 4.66 -2.49 2.53
C ASN A 187 4.51 -2.68 4.04
N PHE A 188 4.53 -3.92 4.51
CA PHE A 188 4.22 -4.29 5.89
C PHE A 188 5.38 -4.98 6.61
N GLY A 189 6.48 -5.31 5.92
CA GLY A 189 7.64 -5.95 6.55
C GLY A 189 8.14 -5.13 7.74
N PHE A 190 8.33 -3.82 7.56
CA PHE A 190 8.82 -2.91 8.60
C PHE A 190 7.90 -2.76 9.81
N VAL A 191 6.58 -2.92 9.59
CA VAL A 191 5.53 -2.72 10.58
C VAL A 191 5.65 -3.69 11.76
N PHE A 192 6.20 -4.89 11.54
CA PHE A 192 6.40 -5.89 12.59
C PHE A 192 7.85 -6.03 13.07
N PHE A 193 8.84 -5.44 12.36
CA PHE A 193 10.27 -5.49 12.73
C PHE A 193 10.64 -4.63 13.94
N ALA A 194 9.76 -3.73 14.42
CA ALA A 194 10.05 -2.89 15.59
C ALA A 194 10.46 -3.72 16.82
N ARG A 195 9.95 -4.95 16.97
CA ARG A 195 10.32 -5.85 18.08
C ARG A 195 11.69 -6.53 17.91
N LEU A 196 12.09 -6.86 16.68
CA LEU A 196 13.39 -7.47 16.38
C LEU A 196 14.55 -6.47 16.49
N LEU A 197 14.33 -5.20 16.10
CA LEU A 197 15.31 -4.13 16.33
C LEU A 197 15.42 -3.77 17.81
N ALA A 198 14.30 -3.75 18.54
CA ALA A 198 14.30 -3.55 20.00
C ALA A 198 15.00 -4.69 20.77
N GLN A 199 14.90 -5.94 20.30
CA GLN A 199 15.58 -7.09 20.92
C GLN A 199 17.07 -7.19 20.54
N SER A 200 17.49 -6.61 19.42
CA SER A 200 18.90 -6.62 18.97
C SER A 200 19.73 -5.42 19.45
N GLY A 201 19.18 -4.57 20.32
CA GLY A 201 19.86 -3.40 20.89
C GLY A 201 20.18 -2.30 19.87
N ARG A 202 19.68 -2.40 18.63
CA ARG A 202 19.85 -1.37 17.61
C ARG A 202 18.68 -0.39 17.66
N ARG A 203 18.95 0.85 18.10
CA ARG A 203 18.00 1.95 17.88
C ARG A 203 17.85 2.18 16.38
N TYR A 204 16.61 2.19 15.92
CA TYR A 204 16.27 2.81 14.65
C TYR A 204 16.25 4.33 14.87
N GLU A 205 17.16 5.05 14.21
CA GLU A 205 17.02 6.50 14.06
C GLU A 205 16.15 6.74 12.82
N PRO A 206 14.95 7.35 12.95
CA PRO A 206 14.25 7.84 11.78
C PRO A 206 15.17 8.84 11.08
N LEU A 207 15.31 8.72 9.76
CA LEU A 207 15.99 9.75 8.96
C LEU A 207 15.33 11.09 9.31
N SER A 208 16.11 12.00 9.89
CA SER A 208 15.66 13.33 10.26
C SER A 208 15.21 14.05 8.99
N THR A 209 13.90 14.16 8.79
CA THR A 209 13.36 15.17 7.89
C THR A 209 13.14 16.42 8.72
N ASN A 210 13.82 17.49 8.30
CA ASN A 210 13.79 18.78 8.94
C ASN A 210 12.45 19.47 8.58
N SER A 211 11.36 19.06 9.21
CA SER A 211 10.09 19.81 9.15
C SER A 211 9.24 19.51 10.39
N GLY A 212 9.48 20.32 11.43
CA GLY A 212 8.61 20.37 12.58
C GLY A 212 7.24 20.91 12.19
N ARG A 213 6.25 20.03 12.09
CA ARG A 213 4.84 20.27 12.41
C ARG A 213 4.10 18.93 12.45
N HIS A 214 3.88 18.42 13.66
CA HIS A 214 2.89 17.37 13.89
C HIS A 214 1.51 18.02 13.94
N VAL A 215 0.63 17.69 13.00
CA VAL A 215 -0.80 17.99 13.10
C VAL A 215 -1.47 16.74 13.66
N ARG A 216 -1.93 16.80 14.92
CA ARG A 216 -2.84 15.81 15.50
C ARG A 216 -4.26 16.30 15.24
N GLY A 217 -5.03 15.54 14.47
CA GLY A 217 -6.47 15.75 14.32
C GLY A 217 -7.18 14.40 14.29
N GLU A 218 -8.07 14.17 15.26
CA GLU A 218 -9.05 13.08 15.20
C GLU A 218 -10.13 13.47 14.19
N LEU A 219 -10.19 12.79 13.04
CA LEU A 219 -11.28 12.90 12.09
C LEU A 219 -12.25 11.73 12.31
N LYS A 220 -13.47 12.04 12.77
CA LYS A 220 -14.61 11.13 12.62
C LYS A 220 -15.16 11.33 11.21
N ALA A 221 -14.97 10.33 10.35
CA ALA A 221 -15.63 10.27 9.05
C ALA A 221 -16.62 9.10 9.05
N GLU A 222 -17.90 9.43 9.22
CA GLU A 222 -19.01 8.58 8.81
C GLU A 222 -19.29 8.91 7.35
N HIS A 223 -18.87 8.06 6.41
CA HIS A 223 -19.50 7.82 5.10
C HIS A 223 -18.73 6.71 4.37
N THR A 224 -19.45 5.64 4.02
CA THR A 224 -18.95 4.49 3.28
C THR A 224 -18.68 4.86 1.82
N CYS A 225 -17.42 4.81 1.38
CA CYS A 225 -17.05 4.86 -0.03
C CYS A 225 -16.66 3.46 -0.50
N ALA A 226 -17.42 2.92 -1.46
CA ALA A 226 -17.12 1.66 -2.11
C ALA A 226 -15.99 1.89 -3.12
N ALA A 227 -14.79 1.38 -2.84
CA ALA A 227 -13.66 1.35 -3.77
C ALA A 227 -13.35 -0.08 -4.19
N SER A 228 -13.41 -0.32 -5.50
CA SER A 228 -13.25 -1.61 -6.18
C SER A 228 -11.77 -1.98 -6.43
N GLU A 229 -11.43 -3.21 -6.04
CA GLU A 229 -10.57 -4.25 -6.66
C GLU A 229 -9.21 -3.98 -7.35
N THR A 230 -8.68 -2.76 -7.53
CA THR A 230 -7.53 -2.61 -8.47
C THR A 230 -6.35 -1.72 -8.04
N LEU A 231 -6.22 -1.40 -6.76
CA LEU A 231 -5.10 -0.57 -6.23
C LEU A 231 -3.69 -1.16 -6.49
N TRP A 232 -3.58 -2.49 -6.57
CA TRP A 232 -2.27 -3.17 -6.63
C TRP A 232 -1.63 -3.21 -8.02
N GLN A 233 -2.43 -3.28 -9.09
CA GLN A 233 -1.87 -3.36 -10.44
C GLN A 233 -1.18 -2.06 -10.87
N THR A 234 -1.57 -0.92 -10.29
CA THR A 234 -1.00 0.38 -10.67
C THR A 234 0.37 0.64 -10.02
N CYS A 235 0.63 0.13 -8.81
CA CYS A 235 1.91 0.32 -8.12
C CYS A 235 3.03 -0.62 -8.60
N CYS A 236 2.69 -1.83 -9.04
CA CYS A 236 3.68 -2.82 -9.53
C CYS A 236 3.74 -2.96 -11.06
N GLY A 237 2.77 -2.41 -11.81
CA GLY A 237 2.64 -2.56 -13.26
C GLY A 237 3.60 -1.72 -14.13
N ILE A 238 4.71 -1.23 -13.58
CA ILE A 238 5.80 -0.58 -14.35
C ILE A 238 7.09 -1.40 -14.21
N LEU A 239 6.98 -2.72 -14.35
CA LEU A 239 8.08 -3.63 -14.63
C LEU A 239 7.90 -4.24 -16.02
#